data_AF-A0AAX0IV26-F1
#
_entry.id   AF-A0AAX0IV26-F1
#
_cell.length_a   1.000
_cell.length_b   1.000
_cell.length_c   1.000
_cell.angle_alpha   90.00
_cell.angle_beta   90.00
_cell.angle_gamma   90.00
#
_symmetry.space_group_name_H-M   'P 1'
#
loop_
_entity.id
_entity.type
_entity.pdbx_description
1 polymer ?
#
loop_
_entity_poly.entity_id
_entity_poly.type
_entity_poly.pdbx_seq_one_letter_code
_entity_poly.pdbx_strand_id
1 'polypeptide(L)'
;MDTEQRATIKNMLAIPNLITAYTDKLNNVSEMFFLTHSLIGGMMIDDLNVYTRSIDPYSAAVLIETEERIIRTRIERLNKRYNLFTDEFTTEELNALRRAVNENEDTLIIQRAYEWIQEVDCYLTARKEAIKQKREKPKGLSFLEEDSMQQKREQLREISFLDEEFENMMRGVAI
;
A
#
# COMPACT_ATOMS: atom_id res chain seq x y z
N MET A 1 26.00 -21.20 8.17
CA MET A 1 25.18 -19.96 8.27
C MET A 1 23.80 -20.25 8.83
N ASP A 2 23.15 -19.24 9.40
CA ASP A 2 21.79 -19.35 9.90
C ASP A 2 20.76 -19.39 8.75
N THR A 3 19.70 -20.17 8.92
CA THR A 3 18.66 -20.38 7.90
C THR A 3 17.92 -19.08 7.58
N GLU A 4 17.75 -18.21 8.58
CA GLU A 4 17.08 -16.92 8.46
C GLU A 4 17.90 -15.92 7.61
N GLN A 5 19.22 -15.92 7.76
CA GLN A 5 20.13 -15.07 6.97
C GLN A 5 20.03 -15.41 5.48
N ARG A 6 20.05 -16.70 5.15
CA ARG A 6 19.90 -17.17 3.77
C ARG A 6 18.53 -16.82 3.18
N ALA A 7 17.46 -16.98 3.95
CA ALA A 7 16.11 -16.62 3.52
C ALA A 7 16.00 -15.12 3.20
N THR A 8 16.62 -14.27 4.03
CA THR A 8 16.63 -12.80 3.83
C THR A 8 17.32 -12.41 2.53
N ILE A 9 18.48 -13.01 2.24
CA ILE A 9 19.24 -12.75 1.01
C ILE A 9 18.49 -13.27 -0.22
N LYS A 10 17.90 -14.47 -0.12
CA LYS A 10 17.08 -15.05 -1.19
C LYS A 10 15.89 -14.16 -1.53
N ASN A 11 15.22 -13.59 -0.52
CA ASN A 11 14.13 -12.64 -0.71
C ASN A 11 14.62 -11.36 -1.40
N MET A 12 15.80 -10.85 -1.05
CA MET A 12 16.39 -9.67 -1.70
C MET A 12 16.71 -9.94 -3.19
N LEU A 13 17.29 -11.10 -3.49
CA LEU A 13 17.58 -11.52 -4.86
C LEU A 13 16.33 -11.78 -5.71
N ALA A 14 15.20 -12.11 -5.08
CA ALA A 14 13.91 -12.32 -5.74
C ALA A 14 13.14 -11.04 -6.06
N ILE A 15 13.60 -9.86 -5.59
CA ILE A 15 12.90 -8.58 -5.81
C ILE A 15 12.61 -8.28 -7.30
N PRO A 16 13.53 -8.52 -8.26
CA PRO A 16 13.22 -8.32 -9.67
C PRO A 16 12.03 -9.16 -10.17
N ASN A 17 11.90 -10.40 -9.70
CA ASN A 17 10.78 -11.28 -10.04
C ASN A 17 9.48 -10.80 -9.37
N LEU A 18 9.56 -10.22 -8.17
CA LEU A 18 8.40 -9.61 -7.54
C LEU A 18 7.96 -8.35 -8.28
N ILE A 19 8.90 -7.52 -8.74
CA ILE A 19 8.59 -6.31 -9.51
C ILE A 19 7.84 -6.67 -10.79
N THR A 20 8.34 -7.65 -11.55
CA THR A 20 7.66 -8.13 -12.77
C THR A 20 6.25 -8.64 -12.47
N ALA A 21 6.07 -9.47 -11.44
CA ALA A 21 4.74 -9.92 -11.03
C ALA A 21 3.80 -8.77 -10.62
N TYR A 22 4.29 -7.74 -9.94
CA TYR A 22 3.49 -6.56 -9.61
C TYR A 22 3.19 -5.69 -10.83
N THR A 23 4.10 -5.62 -11.81
CA THR A 23 3.87 -4.92 -13.08
C THR A 23 2.79 -5.62 -13.89
N ASP A 24 2.81 -6.95 -13.96
CA ASP A 24 1.75 -7.73 -14.61
C ASP A 24 0.41 -7.53 -13.89
N LYS A 25 0.42 -7.55 -12.55
CA LYS A 25 -0.78 -7.23 -11.76
C LYS A 25 -1.29 -5.82 -12.05
N LEU A 26 -0.41 -4.83 -12.12
CA LEU A 26 -0.77 -3.44 -12.39
C LEU A 26 -1.47 -3.29 -13.75
N ASN A 27 -0.95 -3.96 -14.78
CA ASN A 27 -1.53 -3.93 -16.13
C ASN A 27 -2.93 -4.55 -16.18
N ASN A 28 -3.23 -5.49 -15.28
CA ASN A 28 -4.48 -6.25 -15.26
C ASN A 28 -5.47 -5.81 -14.17
N VAL A 29 -5.22 -4.72 -13.42
CA VAL A 29 -6.10 -4.28 -12.31
C VAL A 29 -7.52 -4.03 -12.81
N SER A 30 -7.67 -3.25 -13.88
CA SER A 30 -8.98 -2.90 -14.41
C SER A 30 -9.73 -4.11 -14.96
N GLU A 31 -9.03 -5.00 -15.67
CA GLU A 31 -9.62 -6.24 -16.20
C GLU A 31 -10.12 -7.13 -15.06
N MET A 32 -9.28 -7.36 -14.05
CA MET A 32 -9.65 -8.14 -12.87
C MET A 32 -10.81 -7.51 -12.10
N PHE A 33 -10.87 -6.18 -12.03
CA PHE A 33 -11.96 -5.46 -11.39
C PHE A 33 -13.30 -5.74 -12.09
N PHE A 34 -13.35 -5.65 -13.42
CA PHE A 34 -14.58 -5.90 -14.18
C PHE A 34 -15.00 -7.37 -14.27
N LEU A 35 -14.07 -8.30 -14.06
CA LEU A 35 -14.40 -9.73 -13.90
C LEU A 35 -15.06 -10.04 -12.55
N THR A 36 -14.79 -9.24 -11.53
CA THR A 36 -15.25 -9.48 -10.15
C THR A 36 -16.39 -8.57 -9.72
N HIS A 37 -16.57 -7.43 -10.38
CA HIS A 37 -17.57 -6.43 -10.05
C HIS A 37 -18.45 -6.10 -11.25
N SER A 38 -19.75 -5.94 -10.99
CA SER A 38 -20.71 -5.51 -12.00
C SER A 38 -21.00 -4.02 -11.88
N LEU A 39 -21.03 -3.31 -13.01
CA LEU A 39 -21.46 -1.91 -13.08
C LEU A 39 -22.97 -1.76 -13.33
N ILE A 40 -23.61 -2.78 -13.91
CA ILE A 40 -24.97 -2.69 -14.49
C ILE A 40 -25.96 -3.66 -13.81
N GLY A 41 -25.49 -4.54 -12.92
CA GLY A 41 -26.29 -5.62 -12.34
C GLY A 41 -27.01 -5.29 -11.03
N GLY A 42 -28.29 -5.65 -10.92
CA GLY A 42 -28.99 -5.75 -9.63
C GLY A 42 -28.39 -6.82 -8.70
N MET A 43 -28.90 -6.95 -7.47
CA MET A 43 -28.41 -7.90 -6.46
C MET A 43 -28.39 -9.34 -7.01
N MET A 44 -27.21 -9.94 -7.16
CA MET A 44 -27.06 -11.37 -7.44
C MET A 44 -26.51 -12.08 -6.22
N ILE A 45 -27.14 -13.18 -5.84
CA ILE A 45 -26.69 -14.08 -4.78
C ILE A 45 -25.81 -15.14 -5.44
N ASP A 46 -24.57 -15.31 -4.97
CA ASP A 46 -23.72 -16.42 -5.41
C ASP A 46 -24.12 -17.75 -4.74
N ASP A 47 -23.51 -18.86 -5.15
CA ASP A 47 -23.77 -20.19 -4.58
C ASP A 47 -23.40 -20.30 -3.08
N LEU A 48 -22.69 -19.30 -2.53
CA LEU A 48 -22.29 -19.16 -1.13
C LEU A 48 -23.18 -18.17 -0.34
N ASN A 49 -24.31 -17.75 -0.90
CA ASN A 49 -25.23 -16.76 -0.33
C ASN A 49 -24.62 -15.35 -0.13
N VAL A 50 -23.58 -15.00 -0.89
CA VAL A 50 -22.98 -13.66 -0.87
C VAL A 50 -23.67 -12.78 -1.90
N TYR A 51 -24.19 -11.63 -1.45
CA TYR A 51 -24.79 -10.64 -2.34
C TYR A 51 -23.71 -9.83 -3.05
N THR A 52 -23.68 -9.93 -4.37
CA THR A 52 -22.98 -8.97 -5.24
C THR A 52 -23.96 -7.88 -5.64
N ARG A 53 -23.58 -6.61 -5.40
CA ARG A 53 -24.33 -5.41 -5.79
C ARG A 53 -23.63 -4.71 -6.94
N SER A 54 -24.38 -4.00 -7.78
CA SER A 54 -23.79 -3.04 -8.70
C SER A 54 -22.95 -2.02 -7.94
N ILE A 55 -21.78 -1.72 -8.47
CA ILE A 55 -20.96 -0.59 -8.04
C ILE A 55 -21.21 0.55 -9.03
N ASP A 56 -21.43 1.76 -8.50
CA ASP A 56 -21.56 2.93 -9.35
C ASP A 56 -20.21 3.23 -10.06
N PRO A 57 -20.24 3.77 -11.29
CA PRO A 57 -19.01 4.00 -12.06
C PRO A 57 -17.97 4.89 -11.36
N TYR A 58 -18.40 5.84 -10.51
CA TYR A 58 -17.47 6.71 -9.79
C TYR A 58 -16.74 5.95 -8.68
N SER A 59 -17.45 5.17 -7.87
CA SER A 59 -16.84 4.30 -6.87
C SER A 59 -15.92 3.26 -7.50
N ALA A 60 -16.31 2.68 -8.64
CA ALA A 60 -15.47 1.75 -9.39
C ALA A 60 -14.15 2.41 -9.82
N ALA A 61 -14.20 3.62 -10.38
CA ALA A 61 -13.00 4.37 -10.75
C ALA A 61 -12.08 4.62 -9.54
N VAL A 62 -12.65 5.06 -8.41
CA VAL A 62 -11.88 5.28 -7.17
C VAL A 62 -11.21 3.99 -6.69
N LEU A 63 -11.91 2.86 -6.72
CA LEU A 63 -11.35 1.56 -6.31
C LEU A 63 -10.20 1.15 -7.23
N ILE A 64 -10.37 1.21 -8.55
CA ILE A 64 -9.32 0.89 -9.52
C ILE A 64 -8.10 1.81 -9.31
N GLU A 65 -8.31 3.12 -9.25
CA GLU A 65 -7.22 4.09 -9.07
C GLU A 65 -6.47 3.87 -7.76
N THR A 66 -7.19 3.56 -6.67
CA THR A 66 -6.57 3.31 -5.37
C THR A 66 -5.72 2.04 -5.39
N GLU A 67 -6.20 0.96 -6.00
CA GLU A 67 -5.43 -0.27 -6.17
C GLU A 67 -4.18 -0.06 -7.03
N GLU A 68 -4.33 0.59 -8.19
CA GLU A 68 -3.21 0.92 -9.07
C GLU A 68 -2.16 1.75 -8.33
N ARG A 69 -2.59 2.75 -7.55
CA ARG A 69 -1.69 3.59 -6.76
C ARG A 69 -0.96 2.80 -5.68
N ILE A 70 -1.64 1.87 -5.01
CA ILE A 70 -1.02 1.00 -4.01
C ILE A 70 0.06 0.13 -4.66
N ILE A 71 -0.25 -0.50 -5.80
CA ILE A 71 0.68 -1.36 -6.53
C ILE A 71 1.88 -0.55 -7.05
N ARG A 72 1.64 0.63 -7.66
CA ARG A 72 2.70 1.54 -8.12
C ARG A 72 3.63 1.95 -6.98
N THR A 73 3.06 2.35 -5.85
CA THR A 73 3.84 2.70 -4.65
C THR A 73 4.64 1.50 -4.13
N ARG A 74 4.10 0.28 -4.25
CA ARG A 74 4.81 -0.95 -3.86
C ARG A 74 6.00 -1.24 -4.78
N ILE A 75 5.82 -1.12 -6.10
CA ILE A 75 6.87 -1.25 -7.10
C ILE A 75 7.99 -0.23 -6.84
N GLU A 76 7.64 1.04 -6.65
CA GLU A 76 8.62 2.10 -6.36
C GLU A 76 9.46 1.81 -5.11
N ARG A 77 8.83 1.31 -4.03
CA ARG A 77 9.54 0.93 -2.81
C ARG A 77 10.48 -0.26 -3.04
N LEU A 78 10.05 -1.26 -3.81
CA LEU A 78 10.88 -2.42 -4.15
C LEU A 78 12.06 -2.03 -5.03
N ASN A 79 11.83 -1.25 -6.09
CA ASN A 79 12.89 -0.72 -6.95
C ASN A 79 13.92 0.06 -6.14
N LYS A 80 13.47 0.94 -5.26
CA LYS A 80 14.39 1.73 -4.44
C LYS A 80 15.23 0.87 -3.50
N ARG A 81 14.61 -0.12 -2.85
CA ARG A 81 15.32 -1.06 -1.98
C ARG A 81 16.34 -1.88 -2.78
N TYR A 82 15.96 -2.35 -3.96
CA TYR A 82 16.83 -3.14 -4.81
C TYR A 82 18.00 -2.31 -5.35
N ASN A 83 17.76 -1.08 -5.79
CA ASN A 83 18.83 -0.19 -6.28
C ASN A 83 19.87 0.07 -5.19
N LEU A 84 19.44 0.42 -3.97
CA LEU A 84 20.35 0.61 -2.83
C LEU A 84 21.17 -0.65 -2.52
N PHE A 85 20.56 -1.83 -2.69
CA PHE A 85 21.26 -3.09 -2.52
C PHE A 85 22.29 -3.31 -3.64
N THR A 86 21.93 -3.07 -4.90
CA THR A 86 22.81 -3.30 -6.05
C THR A 86 23.95 -2.30 -6.17
N ASP A 87 23.84 -1.10 -5.58
CA ASP A 87 24.88 -0.07 -5.65
C ASP A 87 26.24 -0.54 -5.09
N GLU A 88 26.26 -1.54 -4.20
CA GLU A 88 27.48 -2.06 -3.58
C GLU A 88 28.12 -3.25 -4.33
N PHE A 89 27.37 -3.90 -5.23
CA PHE A 89 27.78 -5.15 -5.87
C PHE A 89 27.91 -5.01 -7.37
N THR A 90 28.97 -5.59 -7.92
CA THR A 90 29.10 -5.78 -9.37
C THR A 90 28.15 -6.87 -9.87
N THR A 91 27.88 -6.88 -11.17
CA THR A 91 27.05 -7.92 -11.80
C THR A 91 27.63 -9.33 -11.64
N GLU A 92 28.96 -9.45 -11.62
CA GLU A 92 29.66 -10.72 -11.39
C GLU A 92 29.51 -11.20 -9.95
N GLU A 93 29.67 -10.31 -8.96
CA GLU A 93 29.47 -10.63 -7.55
C GLU A 93 28.02 -11.02 -7.25
N LEU A 94 27.03 -10.39 -7.88
CA LEU A 94 25.63 -10.79 -7.73
C LEU A 94 25.35 -12.19 -8.29
N ASN A 95 25.99 -12.55 -9.41
CA ASN A 95 25.88 -13.89 -9.97
C ASN A 95 26.61 -14.92 -9.10
N ALA A 96 27.76 -14.57 -8.52
CA ALA A 96 28.45 -15.40 -7.53
C ALA A 96 27.61 -15.59 -6.27
N LEU A 97 26.98 -14.53 -5.77
CA LEU A 97 26.06 -14.57 -4.62
C LEU A 97 24.86 -15.48 -4.91
N ARG A 98 24.27 -15.43 -6.11
CA ARG A 98 23.19 -16.34 -6.52
C ARG A 98 23.62 -17.80 -6.50
N ARG A 99 24.82 -18.12 -7.00
CA ARG A 99 25.36 -19.49 -6.97
C ARG A 99 25.60 -19.96 -5.54
N ALA A 100 26.28 -19.14 -4.74
CA ALA A 100 26.59 -19.46 -3.34
C ALA A 100 25.33 -19.67 -2.49
N VAL A 101 24.28 -18.86 -2.70
CA VAL A 101 22.98 -19.04 -2.02
C VAL A 101 22.29 -20.35 -2.44
N ASN A 102 22.43 -20.78 -3.70
CA ASN A 102 21.84 -22.03 -4.18
C ASN A 102 22.63 -23.28 -3.74
N GLU A 103 23.96 -23.18 -3.72
CA GLU A 103 24.88 -24.27 -3.35
C GLU A 103 24.99 -24.45 -1.83
N ASN A 104 24.36 -23.55 -1.06
CA ASN A 104 24.40 -23.51 0.41
C ASN A 104 25.81 -23.37 0.99
N GLU A 105 26.75 -22.85 0.21
CA GLU A 105 28.10 -22.59 0.66
C GLU A 105 28.13 -21.37 1.60
N ASP A 106 29.07 -21.36 2.54
CA ASP A 106 29.32 -20.20 3.41
C ASP A 106 30.49 -19.41 2.82
N THR A 107 30.16 -18.39 2.02
CA THR A 107 31.15 -17.52 1.37
C THR A 107 31.17 -16.14 2.04
N LEU A 108 32.34 -15.49 2.06
CA LEU A 108 32.50 -14.10 2.54
C LEU A 108 31.51 -13.13 1.86
N ILE A 109 31.19 -13.38 0.59
CA ILE A 109 30.21 -12.61 -0.19
C ILE A 109 28.83 -12.64 0.48
N ILE A 110 28.43 -13.75 1.09
CA ILE A 110 27.11 -13.88 1.71
C ILE A 110 27.04 -13.11 3.03
N GLN A 111 28.11 -13.15 3.83
CA GLN A 111 28.20 -12.35 5.06
C GLN A 111 28.14 -10.86 4.74
N ARG A 112 28.94 -10.40 3.78
CA ARG A 112 28.91 -9.02 3.28
C ARG A 112 27.52 -8.61 2.78
N ALA A 113 26.88 -9.45 1.98
CA ALA A 113 25.52 -9.19 1.50
C ALA A 113 24.50 -9.09 2.63
N TYR A 114 24.62 -9.91 3.67
CA TYR A 114 23.73 -9.86 4.82
C TYR A 114 23.90 -8.56 5.63
N GLU A 115 25.15 -8.18 5.93
CA GLU A 115 25.47 -6.93 6.62
C GLU A 115 24.95 -5.72 5.85
N TRP A 116 25.15 -5.70 4.53
CA TRP A 116 24.65 -4.63 3.69
C TRP A 116 23.12 -4.53 3.68
N ILE A 117 22.42 -5.67 3.66
CA ILE A 117 20.95 -5.68 3.76
C ILE A 117 20.49 -5.03 5.07
N GLN A 118 21.17 -5.30 6.18
CA GLN A 118 20.86 -4.68 7.46
C GLN A 118 21.09 -3.16 7.43
N GLU A 119 22.19 -2.72 6.80
CA GLU A 119 22.47 -1.29 6.65
C GLU A 119 21.42 -0.58 5.78
N VAL A 120 21.03 -1.19 4.66
CA VAL A 120 19.95 -0.68 3.80
C VAL A 120 18.64 -0.59 4.59
N ASP A 121 18.31 -1.59 5.40
CA ASP A 121 17.10 -1.57 6.23
C ASP A 121 17.14 -0.46 7.29
N CYS A 122 18.28 -0.28 7.97
CA CYS A 122 18.52 0.82 8.90
C CYS A 122 18.39 2.19 8.24
N TYR A 123 18.93 2.36 7.03
CA TYR A 123 18.77 3.61 6.26
C TYR A 123 17.30 3.89 5.93
N LEU A 124 16.56 2.86 5.50
CA LEU A 124 15.16 3.00 5.14
C LEU A 124 14.26 3.28 6.35
N THR A 125 14.55 2.70 7.52
CA THR A 125 13.81 2.99 8.77
C THR A 125 14.09 4.41 9.24
N ALA A 126 15.36 4.81 9.35
CA ALA A 126 15.75 6.17 9.73
C ALA A 126 15.14 7.23 8.82
N ARG A 127 15.09 6.97 7.50
CA ARG A 127 14.45 7.88 6.54
C ARG A 127 12.94 7.99 6.76
N LYS A 128 12.25 6.88 7.09
CA LYS A 128 10.81 6.91 7.38
C LYS A 128 10.54 7.71 8.66
N GLU A 129 11.34 7.52 9.69
CA GLU A 129 11.24 8.27 10.95
C GLU A 129 11.49 9.76 10.75
N ALA A 130 12.52 10.13 9.98
CA ALA A 130 12.77 11.54 9.63
C ALA A 130 11.60 12.18 8.88
N ILE A 131 10.92 11.45 8.00
CA ILE A 131 9.71 11.92 7.31
C ILE A 131 8.54 12.09 8.29
N LYS A 132 8.35 11.16 9.24
CA LYS A 132 7.34 11.28 10.29
C LYS A 132 7.59 12.50 11.18
N GLN A 133 8.81 12.66 11.69
CA GLN A 133 9.19 13.82 12.51
C GLN A 133 9.06 15.15 11.75
N LYS A 134 9.34 15.20 10.44
CA LYS A 134 9.09 16.40 9.61
C LYS A 134 7.60 16.72 9.43
N ARG A 135 6.72 15.72 9.50
CA ARG A 135 5.26 15.92 9.51
C ARG A 135 4.73 16.28 10.89
N GLU A 136 5.39 15.81 11.95
CA GLU A 136 5.03 16.02 13.36
C GLU A 136 5.62 17.29 13.96
N LYS A 137 6.66 17.89 13.35
CA LYS A 137 7.03 19.28 13.66
C LYS A 137 5.81 20.14 13.39
N PRO A 138 5.31 20.89 14.38
CA PRO A 138 4.12 21.69 14.16
C PRO A 138 4.45 22.70 13.07
N LYS A 139 3.73 22.61 11.95
CA LYS A 139 3.41 23.81 11.20
C LYS A 139 2.82 24.74 12.26
N GLY A 140 3.53 25.80 12.66
CA GLY A 140 3.10 26.77 13.67
C GLY A 140 1.91 27.61 13.23
N LEU A 141 0.89 26.99 12.64
CA LEU A 141 -0.26 27.59 11.97
C LEU A 141 -1.52 26.69 11.99
N SER A 142 -1.51 25.48 12.57
CA SER A 142 -2.66 24.57 12.48
C SER A 142 -3.74 24.71 13.55
N PHE A 143 -3.53 25.48 14.63
CA PHE A 143 -4.55 25.62 15.69
C PHE A 143 -5.81 26.35 15.18
N LEU A 144 -5.63 27.37 14.32
CA LEU A 144 -6.74 28.12 13.73
C LEU A 144 -7.51 27.34 12.64
N GLU A 145 -6.84 26.45 11.91
CA GLU A 145 -7.48 25.62 10.88
C GLU A 145 -8.25 24.44 11.50
N GLU A 146 -7.73 23.80 12.56
CA GLU A 146 -8.43 22.72 13.27
C GLU A 146 -9.71 23.21 13.96
N ASP A 147 -9.67 24.36 14.64
CA ASP A 147 -10.86 24.97 15.24
C ASP A 147 -11.92 25.29 14.16
N SER A 148 -11.50 25.83 13.01
CA SER A 148 -12.41 26.15 11.90
C SER A 148 -13.06 24.90 11.27
N MET A 149 -12.33 23.78 11.25
CA MET A 149 -12.80 22.50 10.72
C MET A 149 -13.71 21.76 11.70
N GLN A 150 -13.46 21.88 13.02
CA GLN A 150 -14.37 21.42 14.06
C GLN A 150 -15.67 22.22 14.05
N GLN A 151 -15.59 23.55 13.95
CA GLN A 151 -16.76 24.41 13.90
C GLN A 151 -17.64 24.13 12.66
N LYS A 152 -17.03 23.88 11.49
CA LYS A 152 -17.77 23.43 10.29
C LYS A 152 -18.38 22.04 10.45
N ARG A 153 -17.74 21.12 11.17
CA ARG A 153 -18.30 19.78 11.45
C ARG A 153 -19.46 19.83 12.43
N GLU A 154 -19.42 20.72 13.41
CA GLU A 154 -20.54 20.95 14.32
C GLU A 154 -21.74 21.58 13.59
N GLN A 155 -21.51 22.58 12.73
CA GLN A 155 -22.56 23.15 11.88
C GLN A 155 -23.22 22.09 10.97
N LEU A 156 -22.43 21.18 10.38
CA LEU A 156 -22.97 20.10 9.55
C LEU A 156 -23.80 19.08 10.37
N ARG A 157 -23.43 18.83 11.63
CA ARG A 157 -24.24 17.99 12.52
C ARG A 157 -25.56 18.66 12.90
N GLU A 158 -25.52 19.96 13.17
CA GLU A 158 -26.69 20.76 13.48
C GLU A 158 -27.68 20.82 12.31
N ILE A 159 -27.16 20.95 11.07
CA ILE A 159 -27.96 20.87 9.84
C ILE A 159 -28.56 19.47 9.66
N SER A 160 -27.79 18.39 9.90
CA SER A 160 -28.33 17.03 9.77
C SER A 160 -29.41 16.72 10.81
N PHE A 161 -29.33 17.31 12.01
CA PHE A 161 -30.35 17.18 13.04
C PHE A 161 -31.63 17.93 12.66
N LEU A 162 -31.50 19.13 12.08
CA LEU A 162 -32.63 19.91 11.56
C LEU A 162 -33.32 19.23 10.37
N ASP A 163 -32.56 18.57 9.49
CA ASP A 163 -33.12 17.78 8.37
C ASP A 163 -33.89 16.55 8.87
N GLU A 164 -33.41 15.91 9.94
CA GLU A 164 -34.07 14.77 10.58
C GLU A 164 -35.35 15.20 11.33
N GLU A 165 -35.32 16.35 12.01
CA GLU A 165 -36.49 16.97 12.65
C GLU A 165 -37.57 17.37 11.61
N PHE A 166 -37.16 17.95 10.48
CA PHE A 166 -38.06 18.30 9.38
C PHE A 166 -38.70 17.06 8.72
N GLU A 167 -37.92 16.00 8.48
CA GLU A 167 -38.42 14.70 7.99
C GLU A 167 -39.42 14.06 8.95
N ASN A 168 -39.17 14.13 10.26
CA ASN A 168 -40.08 13.62 11.28
C ASN A 168 -41.39 14.43 11.35
N MET A 169 -41.31 15.75 11.15
CA MET A 169 -42.48 16.62 11.05
C MET A 169 -43.31 16.33 9.79
N MET A 170 -42.67 16.06 8.66
CA MET A 170 -43.31 15.74 7.38
C MET A 170 -43.94 14.34 7.34
N ARG A 171 -43.47 13.41 8.17
CA ARG A 171 -44.04 12.06 8.32
C ARG A 171 -45.29 12.01 9.21
N GLY A 172 -45.70 13.13 9.82
CA GLY A 172 -46.92 13.20 10.61
C GLY A 172 -46.92 12.29 11.84
N VAL A 173 -45.75 12.02 12.43
CA VAL A 173 -45.68 11.33 13.72
C VAL A 173 -45.93 12.38 14.80
N ALA A 174 -47.17 12.43 15.29
CA ALA A 174 -47.48 13.10 16.54
C ALA A 174 -46.66 12.44 17.66
N ILE A 175 -45.95 13.26 18.44
CA ILE A 175 -45.27 12.88 19.70
C ILE A 175 -46.28 12.21 20.64
#